data_AF-A0A7X3TY28-F1
#
_entry.id   AF-A0A7X3TY28-F1
#
_cell.length_a   1.000
_cell.length_b   1.000
_cell.length_c   1.000
_cell.angle_alpha   90.00
_cell.angle_beta   90.00
_cell.angle_gamma   90.00
#
_symmetry.space_group_name_H-M   'P 1'
#
loop_
_entity.id
_entity.type
_entity.pdbx_description
1 polymer ?
#
loop_
_entity_poly.entity_id
_entity_poly.type
_entity_poly.pdbx_seq_one_letter_code
_entity_poly.pdbx_strand_id
1 'polypeptide(L)'
;MALLPRLTEGRVFSNRRPGHTGPGLEECVPEDVPRRILAEAIAARQNVLIAGATGAGKTTLLNACLGEMERIAPETRLLVIEDTPEIRSPFGNSVALRTSDGVTMDRLLVSALRQAPDRIVVGEVREGSVLLTLIKAWNTGHPGGLVTLHANSADEVIDRLSLLATEVMTADPVPVLMQATDLVVFIHRDTGRPVLSSIRAAVRDPDGVTRLEERYEHPS
;
A
#
# COMPACT_ATOMS: atom_id res chain seq x y z
N MET A 1 -34.44 -22.76 -9.37
CA MET A 1 -34.13 -22.07 -8.10
C MET A 1 -32.91 -22.76 -7.49
N ALA A 2 -31.71 -22.44 -7.98
CA ALA A 2 -30.46 -23.08 -7.58
C ALA A 2 -29.72 -22.16 -6.62
N LEU A 3 -29.55 -22.63 -5.39
CA LEU A 3 -28.74 -22.00 -4.35
C LEU A 3 -27.25 -22.14 -4.70
N LEU A 4 -26.50 -21.05 -4.49
CA LEU A 4 -25.04 -21.01 -4.49
C LEU A 4 -24.47 -22.07 -3.52
N PRO A 5 -23.36 -22.77 -3.86
CA PRO A 5 -22.69 -23.63 -2.90
C PRO A 5 -22.10 -22.77 -1.78
N ARG A 6 -22.31 -23.22 -0.54
CA ARG A 6 -21.84 -22.62 0.70
C ARG A 6 -20.31 -22.44 0.65
N LEU A 7 -19.85 -21.19 0.63
CA LEU A 7 -18.45 -20.85 0.84
C LEU A 7 -18.14 -20.98 2.34
N THR A 8 -17.81 -22.21 2.73
CA THR A 8 -17.23 -22.69 4.00
C THR A 8 -18.18 -22.86 5.21
N GLU A 9 -18.20 -24.07 5.77
CA GLU A 9 -18.66 -24.38 7.12
C GLU A 9 -17.42 -24.56 8.01
N GLY A 10 -16.97 -23.50 8.67
CA GLY A 10 -15.88 -23.57 9.65
C GLY A 10 -15.05 -22.29 9.75
N ARG A 11 -14.53 -21.99 10.95
CA ARG A 11 -13.58 -20.89 11.18
C ARG A 11 -12.35 -21.10 10.29
N VAL A 12 -12.10 -20.19 9.36
CA VAL A 12 -10.87 -20.20 8.56
C VAL A 12 -9.73 -19.66 9.44
N PHE A 13 -8.88 -20.56 9.92
CA PHE A 13 -7.58 -20.22 10.48
C PHE A 13 -6.52 -20.44 9.40
N SER A 14 -5.98 -19.36 8.82
CA SER A 14 -4.77 -19.42 8.02
C SER A 14 -3.58 -19.41 8.97
N ASN A 15 -3.15 -20.58 9.44
CA ASN A 15 -1.93 -20.69 10.23
C ASN A 15 -0.75 -21.00 9.28
N ARG A 16 -0.11 -19.97 8.73
CA ARG A 16 1.25 -20.09 8.17
C ARG A 16 2.24 -19.75 9.26
N ARG A 17 3.30 -20.56 9.38
CA ARG A 17 4.41 -20.30 10.30
C ARG A 17 4.99 -18.90 10.05
N PRO A 18 5.31 -18.10 11.08
CA PRO A 18 5.94 -16.80 10.92
C PRO A 18 7.36 -17.03 10.39
N GLY A 19 7.71 -16.29 9.35
CA GLY A 19 9.05 -16.33 8.76
C GLY A 19 9.21 -15.19 7.78
N HIS A 20 9.82 -14.11 8.24
CA HIS A 20 10.30 -13.02 7.39
C HIS A 20 11.39 -13.61 6.48
N THR A 21 11.00 -14.06 5.28
CA THR A 21 11.92 -14.68 4.29
C THR A 21 12.35 -13.68 3.22
N GLY A 22 12.40 -12.40 3.59
CA GLY A 22 12.78 -11.28 2.72
C GLY A 22 13.70 -10.30 3.44
N PRO A 23 14.31 -9.37 2.69
CA PRO A 23 15.19 -8.36 3.25
C PRO A 23 14.44 -7.44 4.22
N GLY A 24 15.12 -7.04 5.30
CA GLY A 24 14.63 -6.03 6.25
C GLY A 24 14.67 -4.62 5.66
N LEU A 25 14.09 -3.66 6.39
CA LEU A 25 14.06 -2.27 5.94
C LEU A 25 15.47 -1.67 5.82
N GLU A 26 16.40 -2.07 6.70
CA GLU A 26 17.82 -1.68 6.63
C GLU A 26 18.52 -2.18 5.37
N GLU A 27 18.14 -3.35 4.85
CA GLU A 27 18.75 -3.91 3.63
C GLU A 27 18.14 -3.28 2.37
N CYS A 28 16.82 -3.03 2.37
CA CYS A 28 16.13 -2.37 1.27
C CYS A 28 16.46 -0.88 1.16
N VAL A 29 16.70 -0.20 2.28
CA VAL A 29 16.96 1.24 2.36
C VAL A 29 18.18 1.45 3.27
N PRO A 30 19.40 1.25 2.76
CA PRO A 30 20.61 1.32 3.57
C PRO A 30 20.92 2.73 4.09
N GLU A 31 20.38 3.76 3.44
CA GLU A 31 20.57 5.16 3.81
C GLU A 31 19.71 5.53 5.03
N ASP A 32 20.34 6.13 6.05
CA ASP A 32 19.70 6.40 7.34
C ASP A 32 18.50 7.37 7.25
N VAL A 33 18.62 8.43 6.44
CA VAL A 33 17.59 9.47 6.33
C VAL A 33 16.27 8.92 5.76
N PRO A 34 16.22 8.35 4.55
CA PRO A 34 14.98 7.81 4.00
C PRO A 34 14.43 6.63 4.82
N ARG A 35 15.31 5.79 5.38
CA ARG A 35 14.90 4.69 6.27
C ARG A 35 14.20 5.20 7.52
N ARG A 36 14.74 6.24 8.17
CA ARG A 36 14.12 6.84 9.36
C ARG A 36 12.77 7.46 9.02
N ILE A 37 12.65 8.18 7.90
CA ILE A 37 11.37 8.75 7.45
C ILE A 37 10.31 7.66 7.27
N LEU A 38 10.66 6.55 6.62
CA LEU A 38 9.77 5.40 6.45
C LEU A 38 9.36 4.77 7.79
N ALA A 39 10.30 4.55 8.69
CA ALA A 39 10.03 3.97 10.00
C ALA A 39 9.11 4.86 10.84
N GLU A 40 9.34 6.18 10.83
CA GLU A 40 8.49 7.18 11.49
C GLU A 40 7.07 7.17 10.90
N ALA A 41 6.94 7.12 9.58
CA ALA A 41 5.64 7.04 8.90
C ALA A 41 4.86 5.78 9.26
N ILE A 42 5.53 4.62 9.28
CA ILE A 42 4.93 3.33 9.65
C ILE A 42 4.43 3.37 11.10
N ALA A 43 5.24 3.89 12.02
CA ALA A 43 4.91 4.06 13.43
C ALA A 43 3.73 5.01 13.63
N ALA A 44 3.67 6.10 12.86
CA ALA A 44 2.59 7.08 12.88
C ALA A 44 1.30 6.60 12.19
N ARG A 45 1.27 5.37 11.66
CA ARG A 45 0.14 4.81 10.88
C ARG A 45 -0.19 5.65 9.64
N GLN A 46 0.82 6.22 8.98
CA GLN A 46 0.64 6.94 7.72
C GLN A 46 0.32 5.98 6.57
N ASN A 47 -0.54 6.40 5.64
CA ASN A 47 -0.81 5.70 4.39
C ASN A 47 0.35 5.93 3.42
N VAL A 48 1.05 4.85 3.06
CA VAL A 48 2.26 4.91 2.23
C VAL A 48 1.98 4.32 0.85
N LEU A 49 2.22 5.13 -0.17
CA LEU A 49 2.19 4.73 -1.56
C LEU A 49 3.61 4.54 -2.08
N ILE A 50 3.91 3.31 -2.52
CA ILE A 50 5.21 2.93 -3.08
C ILE A 50 5.08 2.86 -4.60
N ALA A 51 5.68 3.83 -5.29
CA ALA A 51 5.65 3.97 -6.73
C ALA A 51 6.97 3.59 -7.40
N GLY A 52 6.90 3.20 -8.67
CA GLY A 52 8.07 2.84 -9.47
C GLY A 52 7.72 1.94 -10.65
N ALA A 53 8.66 1.82 -11.59
CA ALA A 53 8.48 1.01 -12.80
C ALA A 53 8.34 -0.49 -12.49
N THR A 54 8.04 -1.29 -13.51
CA THR A 54 8.01 -2.75 -13.40
C THR A 54 9.40 -3.27 -13.02
N GLY A 55 9.45 -4.17 -12.04
CA GLY A 55 10.71 -4.73 -11.55
C GLY A 55 11.56 -3.79 -10.68
N ALA A 56 11.09 -2.58 -10.37
CA ALA A 56 11.83 -1.61 -9.54
C ALA A 56 12.07 -2.08 -8.09
N GLY A 57 11.31 -3.09 -7.61
CA GLY A 57 11.43 -3.61 -6.24
C GLY A 57 10.30 -3.20 -5.29
N LYS A 58 9.15 -2.74 -5.81
CA LYS A 58 8.06 -2.15 -5.01
C LYS A 58 7.53 -3.12 -3.96
N THR A 59 7.21 -4.34 -4.40
CA THR A 59 6.73 -5.39 -3.51
C THR A 59 7.79 -5.82 -2.49
N THR A 60 9.08 -5.75 -2.85
CA THR A 60 10.19 -6.04 -1.93
C THR A 60 10.26 -4.99 -0.82
N LEU A 61 10.24 -3.70 -1.17
CA LEU A 61 10.19 -2.61 -0.18
C LEU A 61 8.92 -2.68 0.67
N LEU A 62 7.77 -2.97 0.06
CA LEU A 62 6.51 -3.17 0.78
C LEU A 62 6.65 -4.28 1.83
N ASN A 63 7.21 -5.44 1.48
CA ASN A 63 7.43 -6.54 2.42
C ASN A 63 8.37 -6.14 3.57
N ALA A 64 9.41 -5.35 3.30
CA ALA A 64 10.30 -4.83 4.34
C ALA A 64 9.56 -3.87 5.29
N CYS A 65 8.71 -2.99 4.76
CA CYS A 65 7.84 -2.13 5.57
C CYS A 65 6.86 -2.94 6.43
N LEU A 66 6.36 -4.09 5.96
CA LEU A 66 5.52 -4.98 6.77
C LEU A 66 6.31 -5.60 7.93
N GLY A 67 7.59 -5.92 7.74
CA GLY A 67 8.48 -6.38 8.82
C GLY A 67 8.64 -5.33 9.91
N GLU A 68 8.91 -4.10 9.50
CA GLU A 68 9.04 -2.98 10.44
C GLU A 68 7.71 -2.69 11.16
N MET A 69 6.59 -2.77 10.44
CA MET A 69 5.26 -2.59 11.00
C MET A 69 4.91 -3.67 12.04
N GLU A 70 5.26 -4.93 11.78
CA GLU A 70 5.03 -6.04 12.72
C GLU A 70 5.90 -5.91 13.97
N ARG A 71 7.16 -5.50 13.80
CA ARG A 71 8.07 -5.21 14.92
C ARG A 71 7.51 -4.14 15.86
N ILE A 72 6.81 -3.14 15.32
CA ILE A 72 6.22 -2.03 16.10
C ILE A 72 4.87 -2.43 16.71
N ALA A 73 4.04 -3.17 15.97
CA ALA A 73 2.66 -3.49 16.36
C ALA A 73 2.27 -4.93 15.97
N PRO A 74 2.79 -5.96 16.66
CA PRO A 74 2.65 -7.36 16.24
C PRO A 74 1.20 -7.88 16.28
N GLU A 75 0.35 -7.29 17.12
CA GLU A 75 -1.07 -7.66 17.28
C GLU A 75 -1.98 -7.13 16.15
N THR A 76 -1.43 -6.33 15.23
CA THR A 76 -2.19 -5.72 14.13
C THR A 76 -2.91 -6.78 13.30
N ARG A 77 -4.21 -6.57 13.09
CA ARG A 77 -4.99 -7.33 12.11
C ARG A 77 -4.75 -6.80 10.70
N LEU A 78 -3.94 -7.53 9.92
CA LEU A 78 -3.57 -7.13 8.57
C LEU A 78 -4.41 -7.85 7.50
N LEU A 79 -5.03 -7.07 6.61
CA LEU A 79 -5.67 -7.60 5.41
C LEU A 79 -4.79 -7.28 4.19
N VAL A 80 -4.39 -8.32 3.46
CA VAL A 80 -3.58 -8.22 2.25
C VAL A 80 -4.45 -8.57 1.04
N ILE A 81 -4.38 -7.78 -0.01
CA ILE A 81 -5.15 -7.98 -1.24
C ILE A 81 -4.18 -7.93 -2.43
N GLU A 82 -4.09 -9.02 -3.19
CA GLU A 82 -3.11 -9.17 -4.27
C GLU A 82 -3.67 -10.04 -5.42
N ASP A 83 -3.21 -9.82 -6.64
CA ASP A 83 -3.51 -10.73 -7.76
C ASP A 83 -2.60 -11.97 -7.70
N THR A 84 -1.29 -11.73 -7.67
CA THR A 84 -0.24 -12.74 -7.58
C THR A 84 0.32 -12.79 -6.15
N PRO A 85 0.57 -13.98 -5.57
CA PRO A 85 1.03 -14.13 -4.19
C PRO A 85 2.48 -13.69 -3.95
N GLU A 86 2.73 -12.38 -3.95
CA GLU A 86 4.05 -11.77 -3.74
C GLU A 86 4.24 -11.23 -2.32
N ILE A 87 3.16 -10.81 -1.65
CA ILE A 87 3.22 -10.21 -0.33
C ILE A 87 3.36 -11.30 0.73
N ARG A 88 4.37 -11.15 1.58
CA ARG A 88 4.73 -12.09 2.65
C ARG A 88 4.52 -11.42 4.00
N SER A 89 3.27 -11.39 4.44
CA SER A 89 2.91 -10.85 5.76
C SER A 89 3.64 -11.61 6.88
N PRO A 90 4.39 -10.92 7.77
CA PRO A 90 4.95 -11.51 8.98
C PRO A 90 3.94 -11.63 10.13
N PHE A 91 2.78 -10.95 10.05
CA PHE A 91 1.80 -10.86 11.14
C PHE A 91 1.09 -12.18 11.41
N GLY A 92 0.99 -12.54 12.69
CA GLY A 92 0.19 -13.70 13.15
C GLY A 92 -1.31 -13.56 12.88
N ASN A 93 -1.85 -12.34 12.93
CA ASN A 93 -3.25 -12.02 12.63
C ASN A 93 -3.38 -11.41 11.22
N SER A 94 -2.99 -12.15 10.18
CA SER A 94 -3.14 -11.70 8.79
C SER A 94 -4.03 -12.60 7.94
N VAL A 95 -4.75 -11.97 7.02
CA VAL A 95 -5.57 -12.66 6.00
C VAL A 95 -5.19 -12.14 4.63
N ALA A 96 -4.79 -13.05 3.74
CA ALA A 96 -4.51 -12.76 2.34
C ALA A 96 -5.74 -13.10 1.49
N LEU A 97 -6.23 -12.10 0.75
CA LEU A 97 -7.31 -12.19 -0.20
C LEU A 97 -6.74 -12.08 -1.62
N ARG A 98 -7.20 -12.95 -2.52
CA ARG A 98 -6.66 -13.04 -3.88
C ARG A 98 -7.74 -13.01 -4.92
N THR A 99 -7.44 -12.35 -6.03
CA THR A 99 -8.35 -12.37 -7.18
C THR A 99 -8.41 -13.77 -7.79
N SER A 100 -9.55 -14.05 -8.41
CA SER A 100 -9.80 -15.30 -9.12
C SER A 100 -10.87 -15.04 -10.17
N ASP A 101 -11.18 -16.05 -10.99
CA ASP A 101 -12.29 -15.96 -11.93
C ASP A 101 -13.58 -15.52 -11.22
N GLY A 102 -14.13 -14.38 -11.63
CA GLY A 102 -15.36 -13.78 -11.04
C GLY A 102 -15.18 -13.03 -9.71
N VAL A 103 -13.96 -12.98 -9.15
CA VAL A 103 -13.63 -12.26 -7.91
C VAL A 103 -12.56 -11.21 -8.19
N THR A 104 -13.00 -9.97 -8.31
CA THR A 104 -12.19 -8.80 -8.62
C THR A 104 -11.59 -8.16 -7.37
N MET A 105 -10.52 -7.38 -7.53
CA MET A 105 -9.81 -6.75 -6.41
C MET A 105 -10.68 -5.74 -5.64
N ASP A 106 -11.53 -4.97 -6.32
CA ASP A 106 -12.50 -4.06 -5.72
C ASP A 106 -13.50 -4.81 -4.80
N ARG A 107 -13.98 -5.98 -5.24
CA ARG A 107 -14.86 -6.85 -4.44
C ARG A 107 -14.17 -7.38 -3.20
N LEU A 108 -12.90 -7.79 -3.32
CA LEU A 108 -12.10 -8.21 -2.18
C LEU A 108 -11.89 -7.08 -1.18
N LEU A 109 -11.64 -5.86 -1.67
CA LEU A 109 -11.41 -4.70 -0.84
C LEU A 109 -12.69 -4.28 -0.09
N VAL A 110 -13.85 -4.28 -0.76
CA VAL A 110 -15.15 -4.09 -0.10
C VAL A 110 -15.42 -5.16 0.95
N SER A 111 -15.06 -6.42 0.67
CA SER A 111 -15.18 -7.53 1.63
C SER A 111 -14.25 -7.33 2.83
N ALA A 112 -13.01 -6.91 2.60
CA ALA A 112 -12.00 -6.67 3.64
C ALA A 112 -12.48 -5.65 4.68
N LEU A 113 -13.18 -4.58 4.26
CA LEU A 113 -13.72 -3.57 5.19
C LEU A 113 -14.72 -4.14 6.21
N ARG A 114 -15.39 -5.26 5.89
CA ARG A 114 -16.31 -5.93 6.83
C ARG A 114 -15.60 -6.87 7.80
N GLN A 115 -14.30 -7.07 7.63
CA GLN A 115 -13.49 -7.96 8.46
C GLN A 115 -12.77 -7.20 9.59
N ALA A 116 -13.14 -5.94 9.83
CA ALA A 116 -12.57 -5.05 10.84
C ALA A 116 -11.03 -5.05 10.83
N PRO A 117 -10.37 -4.75 9.69
CA PRO A 117 -8.92 -4.71 9.61
C PRO A 117 -8.37 -3.52 10.40
N ASP A 118 -7.21 -3.68 11.03
CA ASP A 118 -6.46 -2.52 11.56
C ASP A 118 -5.76 -1.78 10.42
N ARG A 119 -5.25 -2.54 9.43
CA ARG A 119 -4.53 -2.03 8.26
C ARG A 119 -4.88 -2.86 7.03
N ILE A 120 -4.93 -2.18 5.88
CA ILE A 120 -5.18 -2.79 4.57
C ILE A 120 -3.98 -2.55 3.68
N VAL A 121 -3.51 -3.62 3.03
CA VAL A 121 -2.40 -3.61 2.10
C VAL A 121 -2.88 -4.08 0.75
N VAL A 122 -2.58 -3.31 -0.29
CA VAL A 122 -2.96 -3.63 -1.67
C VAL A 122 -1.68 -3.82 -2.48
N GLY A 123 -1.56 -5.00 -3.10
CA GLY A 123 -0.39 -5.40 -3.88
C GLY A 123 -0.05 -4.40 -4.97
N GLU A 124 -1.02 -4.05 -5.81
CA GLU A 124 -0.86 -3.01 -6.82
C GLU A 124 -2.23 -2.44 -7.21
N VAL A 125 -2.32 -1.12 -7.34
CA VAL A 125 -3.53 -0.48 -7.88
C VAL A 125 -3.36 -0.25 -9.37
N ARG A 126 -4.24 -0.87 -10.16
CA ARG A 126 -4.23 -0.82 -11.64
C ARG A 126 -5.46 -0.17 -12.25
N GLU A 127 -6.53 -0.03 -11.47
CA GLU A 127 -7.86 0.38 -11.91
C GLU A 127 -8.45 1.41 -10.94
N GLY A 128 -9.25 2.34 -11.46
CA GLY A 128 -9.90 3.40 -10.70
C GLY A 128 -10.87 2.90 -9.64
N SER A 129 -11.56 1.79 -9.89
CA SER A 129 -12.51 1.17 -8.94
C SER A 129 -11.83 0.74 -7.63
N VAL A 130 -10.65 0.12 -7.75
CA VAL A 130 -9.79 -0.29 -6.63
C VAL A 130 -9.27 0.94 -5.89
N LEU A 131 -8.74 1.91 -6.64
CA LEU A 131 -8.21 3.16 -6.10
C LEU A 131 -9.26 3.89 -5.25
N LEU A 132 -10.45 4.11 -5.80
CA LEU A 132 -11.54 4.79 -5.12
C LEU A 132 -11.95 4.08 -3.82
N THR A 133 -12.02 2.75 -3.86
CA THR A 133 -12.39 1.95 -2.69
C THR A 133 -11.29 2.03 -1.61
N LEU A 134 -10.01 2.03 -2.01
CA LEU A 134 -8.88 2.16 -1.08
C LEU A 134 -8.84 3.53 -0.42
N ILE A 135 -9.01 4.59 -1.19
CA ILE A 135 -9.06 5.96 -0.66
C ILE A 135 -10.21 6.12 0.33
N LYS A 136 -11.39 5.57 0.00
CA LYS A 136 -12.52 5.56 0.94
C LYS A 136 -12.17 4.83 2.23
N ALA A 137 -11.50 3.68 2.14
CA ALA A 137 -11.08 2.92 3.32
C ALA A 137 -10.16 3.75 4.24
N TRP A 138 -9.15 4.40 3.65
CA TRP A 138 -8.20 5.26 4.36
C TRP A 138 -8.88 6.45 5.01
N ASN A 139 -9.79 7.12 4.30
CA ASN A 139 -10.55 8.25 4.84
C ASN A 139 -11.63 7.86 5.86
N THR A 140 -12.02 6.57 5.96
CA THR A 140 -13.11 6.09 6.84
C THR A 140 -12.64 5.24 8.02
N GLY A 141 -11.38 5.41 8.43
CA GLY A 141 -10.89 4.87 9.71
C GLY A 141 -10.01 3.63 9.60
N HIS A 142 -9.40 3.36 8.44
CA HIS A 142 -8.42 2.28 8.26
C HIS A 142 -7.03 2.83 7.86
N PRO A 143 -6.40 3.69 8.68
CA PRO A 143 -5.12 4.31 8.34
C PRO A 143 -3.96 3.32 8.47
N GLY A 144 -2.84 3.68 7.85
CA GLY A 144 -1.59 2.93 7.95
C GLY A 144 -1.48 1.82 6.91
N GLY A 145 -2.21 1.94 5.80
CA GLY A 145 -2.12 1.00 4.69
C GLY A 145 -0.87 1.21 3.85
N LEU A 146 -0.49 0.15 3.13
CA LEU A 146 0.55 0.20 2.10
C LEU A 146 -0.07 -0.14 0.75
N VAL A 147 0.35 0.54 -0.30
CA VAL A 147 -0.04 0.21 -1.66
C VAL A 147 1.11 0.39 -2.62
N THR A 148 1.17 -0.43 -3.66
CA THR A 148 2.07 -0.15 -4.78
C THR A 148 1.34 0.42 -6.00
N LEU A 149 2.06 1.26 -6.73
CA LEU A 149 1.59 1.89 -7.97
C LEU A 149 2.69 1.81 -9.02
N HIS A 150 2.33 1.49 -10.26
CA HIS A 150 3.25 1.66 -11.37
C HIS A 150 3.33 3.14 -11.79
N ALA A 151 4.53 3.72 -11.79
CA ALA A 151 4.82 5.04 -12.33
C ALA A 151 6.26 5.07 -12.87
N ASN A 152 6.54 5.83 -13.93
CA ASN A 152 7.89 5.87 -14.52
C ASN A 152 8.80 6.92 -13.87
N SER A 153 8.22 7.90 -13.18
CA SER A 153 8.95 8.95 -12.45
C SER A 153 8.20 9.34 -11.17
N ALA A 154 8.90 9.99 -10.24
CA ALA A 154 8.30 10.51 -9.01
C ALA A 154 7.26 11.59 -9.29
N ASP A 155 7.43 12.37 -10.35
CA ASP A 155 6.50 13.44 -10.75
C ASP A 155 5.21 12.89 -11.35
N GLU A 156 5.29 11.77 -12.09
CA GLU A 156 4.12 11.12 -12.71
C GLU A 156 3.19 10.42 -11.72
N VAL A 157 3.56 10.27 -10.44
CA VAL A 157 2.77 9.51 -9.47
C VAL A 157 1.36 10.08 -9.32
N ILE A 158 1.25 11.41 -9.18
CA ILE A 158 -0.05 12.07 -9.00
C ILE A 158 -0.85 12.08 -10.30
N ASP A 159 -0.20 12.28 -11.43
CA ASP A 159 -0.85 12.19 -12.74
C ASP A 159 -1.43 10.79 -12.97
N ARG A 160 -0.68 9.75 -12.58
CA ARG A 160 -1.12 8.36 -12.69
C ARG A 160 -2.32 8.08 -11.80
N LEU A 161 -2.28 8.51 -10.55
CA LEU A 161 -3.43 8.38 -9.63
C LEU A 161 -4.66 9.13 -10.15
N SER A 162 -4.46 10.35 -10.66
CA SER A 162 -5.52 11.17 -11.22
C SER A 162 -6.16 10.49 -12.42
N LEU A 163 -5.34 9.96 -13.34
CA LEU A 163 -5.83 9.20 -14.49
C LEU A 163 -6.70 8.01 -14.07
N LEU A 164 -6.23 7.19 -13.13
CA LEU A 164 -7.01 6.06 -12.59
C LEU A 164 -8.31 6.56 -11.94
N ALA A 165 -8.25 7.62 -11.15
CA ALA A 165 -9.42 8.16 -10.48
C ALA A 165 -10.47 8.68 -11.48
N THR A 166 -10.07 9.28 -12.60
CA THR A 166 -11.00 9.74 -13.65
C THR A 166 -11.77 8.62 -14.35
N GLU A 167 -11.35 7.35 -14.21
CA GLU A 167 -12.13 6.21 -14.71
C GLU A 167 -13.48 6.07 -13.96
N VAL A 168 -13.55 6.58 -12.72
CA VAL A 168 -14.71 6.41 -11.84
C VAL A 168 -15.20 7.72 -11.19
N MET A 169 -14.48 8.83 -11.36
CA MET A 169 -14.80 10.15 -10.80
C MET A 169 -14.97 11.18 -11.93
N THR A 170 -16.02 11.99 -11.82
CA THR A 170 -16.25 13.13 -12.73
C THR A 170 -15.72 14.46 -12.20
N ALA A 171 -15.63 14.60 -10.87
CA ALA A 171 -15.02 15.75 -10.21
C ALA A 171 -13.49 15.60 -10.16
N ASP A 172 -12.79 16.71 -9.92
CA ASP A 172 -11.34 16.71 -9.72
C ASP A 172 -10.95 15.74 -8.58
N PRO A 173 -10.17 14.68 -8.87
CA PRO A 173 -9.80 13.69 -7.87
C PRO A 173 -8.64 14.12 -6.97
N VAL A 174 -7.87 15.14 -7.36
CA VAL A 174 -6.61 15.50 -6.68
C VAL A 174 -6.82 15.80 -5.19
N PRO A 175 -7.81 16.61 -4.76
CA PRO A 175 -7.99 16.90 -3.35
C PRO A 175 -8.24 15.63 -2.51
N VAL A 176 -9.06 14.71 -3.02
CA VAL A 176 -9.39 13.46 -2.31
C VAL A 176 -8.20 12.51 -2.23
N LEU A 177 -7.41 12.43 -3.31
CA LEU A 177 -6.16 11.68 -3.35
C LEU A 177 -5.14 12.20 -2.35
N MET A 178 -4.96 13.52 -2.31
CA MET A 178 -4.01 14.18 -1.41
C MET A 178 -4.40 14.05 0.06
N GLN A 179 -5.71 14.05 0.36
CA GLN A 179 -6.17 13.87 1.74
C GLN A 179 -5.96 12.46 2.28
N ALA A 180 -5.98 11.45 1.41
CA ALA A 180 -5.86 10.04 1.81
C ALA A 180 -4.42 9.53 1.81
N THR A 181 -3.51 10.20 1.10
CA THR A 181 -2.11 9.78 0.95
C THR A 181 -1.23 10.60 1.88
N ASP A 182 -0.51 9.96 2.79
CA ASP A 182 0.39 10.66 3.72
C ASP A 182 1.83 10.71 3.20
N LEU A 183 2.28 9.62 2.57
CA LEU A 183 3.64 9.48 2.09
C LEU A 183 3.68 8.82 0.71
N VAL A 184 4.40 9.45 -0.22
CA VAL A 184 4.73 8.89 -1.54
C VAL A 184 6.21 8.57 -1.56
N VAL A 185 6.51 7.32 -1.88
CA VAL A 185 7.88 6.79 -1.97
C VAL A 185 8.09 6.35 -3.40
N PHE A 186 9.06 6.94 -4.08
CA PHE A 186 9.42 6.54 -5.42
C PHE A 186 10.71 5.71 -5.41
N ILE A 187 10.67 4.56 -6.06
CA ILE A 187 11.82 3.68 -6.23
C ILE A 187 12.08 3.45 -7.71
N HIS A 188 13.35 3.28 -8.05
CA HIS A 188 13.78 2.89 -9.39
C HIS A 188 14.85 1.80 -9.32
N ARG A 189 15.24 1.29 -10.48
CA ARG A 189 16.40 0.41 -10.60
C ARG A 189 17.59 1.21 -11.09
N ASP A 190 18.64 1.24 -10.30
CA ASP A 190 19.96 1.72 -10.73
C ASP A 190 20.95 0.55 -10.70
N THR A 191 21.74 0.40 -11.77
CA THR A 191 22.75 -0.68 -11.93
C THR A 191 22.28 -2.08 -11.53
N GLY A 192 20.98 -2.37 -11.70
CA GLY A 192 20.37 -3.66 -11.38
C GLY A 192 19.91 -3.82 -9.92
N ARG A 193 20.07 -2.81 -9.08
CA ARG A 193 19.63 -2.77 -7.68
C ARG A 193 18.44 -1.81 -7.50
N PRO A 194 17.46 -2.13 -6.64
CA PRO A 194 16.45 -1.16 -6.21
C PRO A 194 17.13 0.00 -5.46
N VAL A 195 16.77 1.23 -5.80
CA VAL A 195 17.18 2.44 -5.11
C VAL A 195 15.94 3.27 -4.81
N LEU A 196 15.78 3.67 -3.54
CA LEU A 196 14.79 4.65 -3.14
C LEU A 196 15.25 6.01 -3.65
N SER A 197 14.55 6.54 -4.65
CA SER A 197 14.91 7.81 -5.30
C SER A 197 14.34 9.00 -4.56
N SER A 198 13.10 8.95 -4.08
CA SER A 198 12.54 10.10 -3.38
C SER A 198 11.45 9.73 -2.39
N ILE A 199 11.27 10.60 -1.41
CA ILE A 199 10.14 10.58 -0.47
C ILE A 199 9.47 11.94 -0.48
N ARG A 200 8.17 11.97 -0.74
CA ARG A 200 7.32 13.16 -0.63
C ARG A 200 6.24 12.93 0.41
N ALA A 201 6.08 13.86 1.35
CA ALA A 201 5.06 13.80 2.39
C ALA A 201 3.94 14.79 2.11
N ALA A 202 2.70 14.37 2.37
CA ALA A 202 1.57 15.27 2.33
C ALA A 202 1.64 16.28 3.49
N VAL A 203 1.53 17.55 3.14
CA VAL A 203 1.46 18.66 4.08
C VAL A 203 0.18 19.42 3.79
N ARG A 204 -0.63 19.58 4.84
CA ARG A 204 -1.83 20.39 4.79
C ARG A 204 -1.49 21.80 5.26
N ASP A 205 -1.79 22.79 4.44
CA ASP A 205 -1.68 24.19 4.84
C ASP A 205 -2.84 24.59 5.78
N PRO A 206 -2.76 25.77 6.43
CA PRO A 206 -3.83 26.26 7.29
C PRO A 206 -5.18 26.45 6.58
N ASP A 207 -5.16 26.63 5.25
CA ASP A 207 -6.34 26.82 4.40
C ASP A 207 -6.98 25.48 3.97
N GLY A 208 -6.37 24.36 4.36
CA GLY A 208 -6.86 23.01 4.13
C GLY A 208 -6.41 22.37 2.81
N VAL A 209 -5.61 23.07 2.01
CA VAL A 209 -4.99 22.55 0.78
C VAL A 209 -3.85 21.61 1.15
N THR A 210 -3.87 20.42 0.58
CA THR A 210 -2.80 19.44 0.76
C THR A 210 -1.87 19.47 -0.44
N ARG A 211 -0.56 19.57 -0.17
CA ARG A 211 0.52 19.48 -1.16
C ARG A 211 1.52 18.40 -0.78
N LEU A 212 2.24 17.86 -1.76
CA LEU A 212 3.37 16.99 -1.51
C LEU A 212 4.64 17.82 -1.36
N GLU A 213 5.30 17.71 -0.21
CA GLU A 213 6.62 18.29 0.04
C GLU A 213 7.70 17.23 -0.02
N GLU A 214 8.81 17.54 -0.67
CA GLU A 214 10.00 16.70 -0.64
C GLU A 214 10.53 16.56 0.79
N ARG A 215 10.81 15.32 1.17
CA ARG A 215 11.46 14.94 2.44
C ARG A 215 12.80 14.28 2.21
N TYR A 216 13.02 13.75 1.02
CA TYR A 216 14.25 13.10 0.61
C TYR A 216 14.30 13.01 -0.92
N GLU A 217 15.49 13.25 -1.47
CA GLU A 217 15.85 13.00 -2.86
C GLU A 217 17.23 12.33 -2.85
N HIS A 218 17.37 11.21 -3.55
CA HIS A 218 18.64 10.49 -3.65
C HIS A 218 19.62 11.30 -4.49
N PRO A 219 20.88 11.46 -4.04
CA PRO A 219 21.89 12.15 -4.83
C PRO A 219 22.08 11.45 -6.19
N SER A 220 22.09 12.25 -7.26
CA SER A 220 22.38 11.77 -8.62
C SER A 220 23.83 11.36 -8.80
#